data_AF-A0A2G9U694-F1
#
_entry.id   AF-A0A2G9U694-F1
#
_cell.length_a   1.000
_cell.length_b   1.000
_cell.length_c   1.000
_cell.angle_alpha   90.00
_cell.angle_beta   90.00
_cell.angle_gamma   90.00
#
_symmetry.space_group_name_H-M   'P 1'
#
loop_
_entity.id
_entity.type
_entity.pdbx_description
1 polymer ?
#
loop_
_entity_poly.entity_id
_entity_poly.type
_entity_poly.pdbx_seq_one_letter_code
_entity_poly.pdbx_strand_id
1 'polypeptide(L)'
;AFMFVLAGFETTPAALHLTIYMLAIHESFQKRCREEIELVCGTEGDITYTMLSEMKFVDQCISETLRMYPPVVRWANSNRANRDPLTYVPFGYGPRNCIGMRVAQMQMKMALAHILRTYEMRPGEILVSG
;
A
#
# COMPACT_ATOMS: atom_id res chain seq x y z
N ALA A 1 14.30 16.25 12.51
CA ALA A 1 13.59 16.47 11.23
C ALA A 1 14.11 15.56 10.13
N PHE A 2 15.40 15.60 9.77
CA PHE A 2 15.99 14.82 8.67
C PHE A 2 15.71 13.30 8.71
N MET A 3 15.85 12.65 9.88
CA MET A 3 15.56 11.22 10.03
C MET A 3 14.11 10.82 9.70
N PHE A 4 13.13 11.69 9.96
CA PHE A 4 11.73 11.42 9.64
C PHE A 4 11.49 11.42 8.13
N VAL A 5 12.18 12.32 7.40
CA VAL A 5 12.08 12.42 5.95
C VAL A 5 12.69 11.17 5.30
N LEU A 6 13.89 10.75 5.73
CA LEU A 6 14.52 9.53 5.20
C LEU A 6 13.66 8.29 5.44
N ALA A 7 13.12 8.14 6.65
CA ALA A 7 12.27 6.99 6.98
C ALA A 7 11.03 6.89 6.07
N GLY A 8 10.36 8.02 5.81
CA GLY A 8 9.17 8.06 4.93
C GLY A 8 9.51 7.98 3.44
N PHE A 9 10.64 8.55 3.02
CA PHE A 9 11.04 8.65 1.61
C PHE A 9 11.34 7.29 0.97
N GLU A 10 11.93 6.36 1.71
CA GLU A 10 12.21 5.03 1.16
C GLU A 10 11.05 4.04 1.36
N THR A 11 10.43 4.04 2.56
CA THR A 11 9.49 2.98 2.93
C THR A 11 8.10 3.13 2.32
N THR A 12 7.54 4.34 2.30
CA THR A 12 6.19 4.58 1.77
C THR A 12 6.12 4.34 0.26
N PRO A 13 7.05 4.87 -0.57
CA PRO A 13 7.02 4.60 -2.01
C PRO A 13 7.28 3.14 -2.34
N ALA A 14 8.14 2.43 -1.59
CA ALA A 14 8.35 1.00 -1.77
C ALA A 14 7.07 0.19 -1.52
N ALA A 15 6.35 0.49 -0.42
CA ALA A 15 5.05 -0.14 -0.13
C ALA A 15 4.01 0.17 -1.22
N LEU A 16 3.94 1.43 -1.65
CA LEU A 16 3.03 1.86 -2.71
C LEU A 16 3.32 1.16 -4.03
N HIS A 17 4.60 1.09 -4.43
CA HIS A 17 5.04 0.41 -5.65
C HIS A 17 4.63 -1.05 -5.65
N LEU A 18 4.88 -1.77 -4.55
CA LEU A 18 4.48 -3.16 -4.41
C LEU A 18 2.97 -3.32 -4.43
N THR A 19 2.22 -2.42 -3.79
CA THR A 19 0.76 -2.46 -3.79
C THR A 19 0.22 -2.24 -5.21
N ILE A 20 0.75 -1.26 -5.93
CA ILE A 20 0.42 -0.99 -7.34
C ILE A 20 0.73 -2.21 -8.21
N TYR A 21 1.90 -2.82 -8.04
CA TYR A 21 2.28 -4.02 -8.78
C TYR A 21 1.31 -5.18 -8.50
N MET A 22 0.99 -5.44 -7.23
CA MET A 22 0.02 -6.46 -6.83
C MET A 22 -1.38 -6.18 -7.39
N LEU A 23 -1.79 -4.92 -7.48
CA LEU A 23 -3.07 -4.55 -8.11
C LEU A 23 -3.02 -4.72 -9.64
N ALA A 24 -1.89 -4.40 -10.28
CA ALA A 24 -1.74 -4.56 -11.73
C ALA A 24 -1.82 -6.03 -12.14
N ILE A 25 -1.19 -6.95 -11.40
CA ILE A 25 -1.27 -8.40 -11.69
C ILE A 25 -2.63 -9.00 -11.32
N HIS A 26 -3.42 -8.34 -10.47
CA HIS A 26 -4.71 -8.84 -9.97
C HIS A 26 -5.85 -7.85 -10.30
N GLU A 27 -6.25 -7.85 -11.57
CA GLU A 27 -7.25 -6.93 -12.14
C GLU A 27 -8.60 -6.93 -11.37
N SER A 28 -9.03 -8.08 -10.85
CA SER A 28 -10.28 -8.17 -10.07
C SER A 28 -10.25 -7.33 -8.78
N PHE A 29 -9.09 -7.28 -8.12
CA PHE A 29 -8.90 -6.48 -6.92
C PHE A 29 -8.74 -5.00 -7.27
N GLN A 30 -8.03 -4.69 -8.35
CA GLN A 30 -7.92 -3.33 -8.88
C GLN A 30 -9.28 -2.72 -9.22
N LYS A 31 -10.14 -3.48 -9.91
CA LYS A 31 -11.50 -3.03 -10.25
C LYS A 31 -12.32 -2.75 -8.99
N ARG A 32 -12.27 -3.65 -8.01
CA ARG A 32 -12.98 -3.47 -6.74
C ARG A 32 -12.46 -2.28 -5.92
N CYS A 33 -11.15 -2.02 -5.92
CA CYS A 33 -10.58 -0.82 -5.33
C CYS A 33 -11.10 0.44 -6.03
N ARG A 34 -11.16 0.45 -7.37
CA ARG A 34 -11.71 1.57 -8.15
C ARG A 34 -13.17 1.82 -7.80
N GLU A 35 -14.00 0.77 -7.77
CA GLU A 35 -15.43 0.87 -7.40
C GLU A 35 -15.60 1.47 -6.00
N GLU A 36 -14.80 1.05 -5.01
CA GLU A 36 -14.82 1.64 -3.67
C GLU A 36 -14.42 3.12 -3.69
N ILE A 37 -13.36 3.48 -4.41
CA ILE A 37 -12.87 4.86 -4.50
C ILE A 37 -13.90 5.76 -5.18
N GLU A 38 -14.53 5.31 -6.27
CA GLU A 38 -15.59 6.06 -6.95
C GLU A 38 -16.81 6.25 -6.05
N LEU A 39 -17.16 5.25 -5.25
CA LEU A 39 -18.29 5.34 -4.32
C LEU A 39 -18.04 6.31 -3.16
N VAL A 40 -16.80 6.38 -2.66
CA VAL A 40 -16.44 7.22 -1.50
C VAL A 40 -16.02 8.63 -1.89
N CYS A 41 -15.25 8.79 -2.97
CA CYS A 41 -14.68 10.07 -3.41
C CYS A 41 -15.39 10.69 -4.62
N GLY A 42 -16.19 9.92 -5.36
CA GLY A 42 -16.66 10.34 -6.67
C GLY A 42 -15.56 10.33 -7.74
N THR A 43 -15.93 10.72 -8.96
CA THR A 43 -15.04 10.77 -10.11
C THR A 43 -14.22 12.07 -10.18
N GLU A 44 -14.75 13.18 -9.63
CA GLU A 44 -14.14 14.52 -9.68
C GLU A 44 -14.11 15.19 -8.30
N GLY A 45 -13.14 16.07 -8.08
CA GLY A 45 -12.98 16.83 -6.83
C GLY A 45 -11.86 16.33 -5.90
N ASP A 46 -11.61 17.14 -4.88
CA ASP A 46 -10.54 16.95 -3.90
C ASP A 46 -10.85 15.81 -2.93
N ILE A 47 -9.82 15.01 -2.63
CA ILE A 47 -9.93 13.89 -1.71
C ILE A 47 -9.71 14.39 -0.28
N THR A 48 -10.75 14.30 0.54
CA THR A 48 -10.67 14.73 1.95
C THR A 48 -10.18 13.59 2.85
N TYR A 49 -9.56 13.94 3.98
CA TYR A 49 -9.11 12.97 4.98
C TYR A 49 -10.22 11.99 5.44
N THR A 50 -11.44 12.47 5.61
CA THR A 50 -12.60 11.67 6.01
C THR A 50 -12.99 10.63 4.97
N MET A 51 -12.81 10.93 3.68
CA MET A 51 -13.01 9.96 2.60
C MET A 51 -11.95 8.86 2.66
N LEU A 52 -10.68 9.23 2.89
CA LEU A 52 -9.59 8.25 3.01
C LEU A 52 -9.81 7.27 4.17
N SER A 53 -10.42 7.69 5.28
CA SER A 53 -10.73 6.77 6.39
C SER A 53 -11.79 5.73 6.05
N GLU A 54 -12.67 5.99 5.08
CA GLU A 54 -13.76 5.07 4.69
C GLU A 54 -13.33 4.01 3.64
N MET A 55 -12.17 4.16 3.02
CA MET A 55 -11.64 3.21 2.02
C MET A 55 -11.10 1.92 2.67
N LYS A 56 -12.02 1.02 3.06
CA LYS A 56 -11.71 -0.21 3.81
C LYS A 56 -11.05 -1.27 2.95
N PHE A 57 -11.45 -1.42 1.71
CA PHE A 57 -10.91 -2.43 0.81
C PHE A 57 -9.51 -2.04 0.33
N VAL A 58 -9.28 -0.76 0.01
CA VAL A 58 -7.94 -0.25 -0.26
C VAL A 58 -7.01 -0.51 0.93
N ASP A 59 -7.48 -0.30 2.16
CA ASP A 59 -6.74 -0.64 3.39
C ASP A 59 -6.37 -2.12 3.48
N GLN A 60 -7.29 -3.01 3.09
CA GLN A 60 -7.05 -4.45 3.07
C GLN A 60 -5.98 -4.81 2.04
N CYS A 61 -6.01 -4.22 0.84
CA CYS A 61 -4.99 -4.44 -0.18
C CYS A 61 -3.60 -3.96 0.25
N ILE A 62 -3.52 -2.77 0.87
CA ILE A 62 -2.27 -2.27 1.45
C ILE A 62 -1.77 -3.21 2.55
N SER A 63 -2.67 -3.62 3.46
CA SER A 63 -2.33 -4.49 4.57
C SER A 63 -1.82 -5.86 4.11
N GLU A 64 -2.47 -6.43 3.10
CA GLU A 64 -2.07 -7.70 2.52
C GLU A 64 -0.73 -7.61 1.78
N THR A 65 -0.48 -6.49 1.10
CA THR A 65 0.82 -6.20 0.49
C THR A 65 1.92 -6.11 1.56
N LEU A 66 1.68 -5.38 2.65
CA LEU A 66 2.63 -5.26 3.76
C LEU A 66 2.85 -6.58 4.50
N ARG A 67 1.85 -7.48 4.52
CA ARG A 67 1.98 -8.84 5.06
C ARG A 67 2.92 -9.70 4.22
N MET A 68 2.79 -9.66 2.89
CA MET A 68 3.62 -10.44 1.96
C MET A 68 5.03 -9.85 1.78
N TYR A 69 5.10 -8.52 1.65
CA TYR A 69 6.30 -7.77 1.29
C TYR A 69 6.50 -6.57 2.23
N PRO A 70 6.85 -6.80 3.51
CA PRO A 70 7.13 -5.71 4.44
C PRO A 70 8.39 -4.95 3.97
N PRO A 71 8.31 -3.63 3.68
CA PRO A 71 9.46 -2.85 3.19
C PRO A 71 10.58 -2.75 4.23
N VAL A 72 10.21 -2.68 5.52
CA VAL A 72 11.16 -2.67 6.61
C VAL A 72 11.55 -4.09 6.96
N VAL A 73 12.77 -4.46 6.56
CA VAL A 73 13.38 -5.78 6.79
C VAL A 73 13.83 -5.94 8.26
N ARG A 74 12.96 -5.66 9.24
CA ARG A 74 13.26 -5.98 10.65
C ARG A 74 13.33 -7.49 10.90
N TRP A 75 12.86 -8.26 9.94
CA TRP A 75 12.89 -9.70 9.92
C TRP A 75 13.56 -10.11 8.61
N ALA A 76 14.86 -10.34 8.69
CA ALA A 76 15.61 -10.90 7.57
C ALA A 76 14.91 -12.15 7.03
N ASN A 77 15.03 -12.37 5.72
CA ASN A 77 14.43 -13.46 4.96
C ASN A 77 14.75 -14.87 5.49
N SER A 78 15.66 -14.99 6.46
CA SER A 78 16.12 -16.23 7.08
C SER A 78 15.08 -16.97 7.91
N ASN A 79 13.96 -16.32 8.32
CA ASN A 79 12.98 -16.95 9.22
C ASN A 79 11.51 -16.89 8.72
N ARG A 80 11.28 -16.69 7.40
CA ARG A 80 9.91 -16.66 6.83
C ARG A 80 9.12 -17.94 7.14
N ALA A 81 9.77 -19.09 7.13
CA ALA A 81 9.17 -20.40 7.39
C ALA A 81 8.77 -20.63 8.86
N ASN A 82 9.35 -19.88 9.81
CA ASN A 82 9.12 -20.05 11.25
C ASN A 82 8.25 -18.93 11.85
N ARG A 83 7.55 -18.17 11.01
CA ARG A 83 6.60 -17.16 11.45
C ARG A 83 5.23 -17.79 11.60
N ASP A 84 4.62 -17.54 12.75
CA ASP A 84 3.20 -17.82 12.92
C ASP A 84 2.41 -17.07 11.81
N PRO A 85 1.65 -17.80 10.97
CA PRO A 85 0.94 -17.19 9.82
C PRO A 85 -0.09 -16.13 10.21
N LEU A 86 -0.51 -16.08 11.48
CA LEU A 86 -1.48 -15.13 12.01
C LEU A 86 -0.83 -13.88 12.63
N THR A 87 0.51 -13.81 12.65
CA THR A 87 1.25 -12.67 13.22
C THR A 87 1.38 -11.53 12.21
N TYR A 88 0.60 -10.46 12.40
CA TYR A 88 0.59 -9.25 11.56
C TYR A 88 1.04 -8.00 12.32
N VAL A 89 2.28 -7.55 12.09
CA VAL A 89 2.89 -6.37 12.76
C VAL A 89 3.79 -5.54 11.82
N PRO A 90 3.31 -5.09 10.64
CA PRO A 90 4.16 -4.42 9.64
C PRO A 90 4.73 -3.07 10.13
N PHE A 91 4.02 -2.40 11.03
CA PHE A 91 4.45 -1.15 11.66
C PHE A 91 5.06 -1.35 13.06
N GLY A 92 5.31 -2.61 13.46
CA GLY A 92 5.73 -2.96 14.80
C GLY A 92 4.64 -2.78 15.86
N TYR A 93 4.98 -3.14 17.10
CA TYR A 93 4.11 -3.04 18.28
C TYR A 93 4.94 -2.56 19.49
N GLY A 94 4.28 -1.99 20.49
CA GLY A 94 4.91 -1.50 21.73
C GLY A 94 5.57 -0.11 21.60
N PRO A 95 6.45 0.28 22.56
CA PRO A 95 7.02 1.63 22.65
C PRO A 95 7.89 2.08 21.47
N ARG A 96 8.23 1.14 20.57
CA ARG A 96 9.02 1.36 19.36
C ARG A 96 8.20 1.02 18.10
N ASN A 97 6.88 1.18 18.15
CA ASN A 97 6.03 1.12 16.97
C ASN A 97 6.33 2.29 16.02
N CYS A 98 5.91 2.15 14.77
CA CYS A 98 6.14 3.17 13.76
C CYS A 98 5.35 4.44 14.09
N ILE A 99 6.08 5.48 14.49
CA ILE A 99 5.51 6.81 14.71
C ILE A 99 4.87 7.40 13.44
N GLY A 100 5.34 6.98 12.26
CA GLY A 100 4.85 7.42 10.95
C GLY A 100 3.68 6.61 10.39
N MET A 101 3.14 5.62 11.13
CA MET A 101 2.12 4.68 10.60
C MET A 101 0.93 5.40 9.96
N ARG A 102 0.35 6.40 10.64
CA ARG A 102 -0.82 7.13 10.14
C ARG A 102 -0.50 7.95 8.89
N VAL A 103 0.68 8.56 8.85
CA VAL A 103 1.15 9.36 7.71
C VAL A 103 1.38 8.44 6.51
N ALA A 104 2.04 7.30 6.70
CA ALA A 104 2.28 6.32 5.64
C ALA A 104 0.96 5.78 5.05
N GLN A 105 0.01 5.39 5.90
CA GLN A 105 -1.31 4.93 5.46
C GLN A 105 -2.06 6.00 4.68
N MET A 106 -2.08 7.24 5.18
CA MET A 106 -2.75 8.36 4.50
C MET A 106 -2.10 8.65 3.14
N GLN A 107 -0.77 8.71 3.07
CA GLN A 107 -0.03 8.94 1.83
C GLN A 107 -0.29 7.84 0.78
N MET A 108 -0.25 6.57 1.19
CA MET A 108 -0.53 5.45 0.28
C MET A 108 -1.96 5.49 -0.25
N LYS A 109 -2.96 5.70 0.62
CA LYS A 109 -4.35 5.79 0.20
C LYS A 109 -4.60 6.96 -0.74
N MET A 110 -4.07 8.14 -0.40
CA MET A 110 -4.22 9.33 -1.24
C MET A 110 -3.60 9.10 -2.62
N ALA A 111 -2.39 8.53 -2.67
CA ALA A 111 -1.73 8.19 -3.92
C ALA A 111 -2.52 7.16 -4.74
N LEU A 112 -2.95 6.06 -4.12
CA LEU A 112 -3.76 5.03 -4.80
C LEU A 112 -5.09 5.58 -5.31
N ALA A 113 -5.76 6.42 -4.54
CA ALA A 113 -7.02 7.01 -4.93
C ALA A 113 -6.87 7.91 -6.16
N HIS A 114 -5.83 8.74 -6.21
CA HIS A 114 -5.53 9.54 -7.40
C HIS A 114 -5.12 8.70 -8.61
N ILE A 115 -4.30 7.66 -8.40
CA ILE A 115 -3.83 6.80 -9.48
C ILE A 115 -4.98 5.98 -10.07
N LEU A 116 -5.78 5.34 -9.22
CA LEU A 116 -6.86 4.44 -9.65
C LEU A 116 -8.08 5.18 -10.22
N ARG A 117 -8.31 6.45 -9.85
CA ARG A 117 -9.34 7.29 -10.50
C ARG A 117 -8.99 7.56 -11.96
N THR A 118 -7.71 7.77 -12.26
CA THR A 118 -7.27 8.25 -13.58
C THR A 118 -6.72 7.16 -14.49
N TYR A 119 -6.10 6.12 -13.93
CA TYR A 119 -5.33 5.13 -14.70
C TYR A 119 -5.81 3.71 -14.40
N GLU A 120 -5.87 2.88 -15.44
CA GLU A 120 -5.92 1.42 -15.33
C GLU A 120 -4.51 0.88 -15.53
N MET A 121 -3.99 0.17 -14.53
CA MET A 121 -2.61 -0.31 -14.53
C MET A 121 -2.59 -1.78 -14.94
N ARG A 122 -1.73 -2.12 -15.90
CA ARG A 122 -1.50 -3.49 -16.36
C ARG A 122 -0.01 -3.83 -16.23
N PRO A 123 0.35 -5.11 -16.00
CA PRO A 123 1.75 -5.51 -16.02
C PRO A 123 2.30 -5.29 -17.42
N GLY A 124 3.47 -4.64 -17.52
CA GLY A 124 4.16 -4.52 -18.80
C GLY A 124 4.60 -5.90 -19.28
N GLU A 125 4.39 -6.20 -20.56
CA GLU A 125 4.93 -7.41 -21.17
C GLU A 125 6.47 -7.35 -21.16
N ILE A 126 7.11 -8.45 -20.77
CA ILE A 126 8.56 -8.60 -20.99
C ILE A 126 8.72 -8.81 -22.50
N LEU A 127 9.14 -7.78 -23.21
CA LEU A 127 9.66 -7.93 -24.57
C LEU A 127 10.96 -8.76 -24.45
N VAL A 128 10.82 -10.08 -24.45
CA VAL A 128 11.96 -10.97 -24.70
C VAL A 128 12.28 -10.77 -26.18
N SER A 129 13.13 -9.80 -26.46
CA SER A 129 13.75 -9.61 -27.77
C SER A 129 14.56 -10.87 -28.07
N GLY A 130 13.97 -11.77 -28.86
CA GLY A 130 14.66 -12.89 -29.50
C GLY A 130 15.59 -12.42 -30.60
#